data_AF-A0A0D0IZ99-F1
#
_entry.id   AF-A0A0D0IZ99-F1
#
_cell.length_a   1.000
_cell.length_b   1.000
_cell.length_c   1.000
_cell.angle_alpha   90.00
_cell.angle_beta   90.00
_cell.angle_gamma   90.00
#
_symmetry.space_group_name_H-M   'P 1'
#
loop_
_entity.id
_entity.type
_entity.pdbx_description
1 polymer ?
#
loop_
_entity_poly.entity_id
_entity_poly.type
_entity_poly.pdbx_seq_one_letter_code
_entity_poly.pdbx_strand_id
1 'polypeptide(L)'
;MNFSTKSRILLVVLLFICLPLAALAGGDEQTTADFDWEPVMEAVIQVESGGNPNARSGNSCGAMQITPICVAQCNIILKARKSKKRYSLKDRFDVAKSKEMFRLIQSFYNVENNIEKAIRSWNGGMRYSIKGTQRYYEKVMSYLNKKQ
;
A
#
# COMPACT_ATOMS: atom_id res chain seq x y z
N MET A 1 -72.68 -26.39 -24.94
CA MET A 1 -72.47 -27.12 -23.67
C MET A 1 -71.24 -28.00 -23.83
N ASN A 2 -70.40 -28.03 -22.80
CA ASN A 2 -69.03 -28.55 -22.75
C ASN A 2 -68.93 -30.07 -22.96
N PHE A 3 -67.77 -30.54 -23.45
CA PHE A 3 -66.74 -31.14 -22.58
C PHE A 3 -65.44 -31.35 -23.38
N SER A 4 -64.38 -30.62 -23.01
CA SER A 4 -63.03 -30.75 -23.60
C SER A 4 -62.05 -31.32 -22.57
N THR A 5 -61.17 -32.16 -23.07
CA THR A 5 -60.52 -33.30 -22.42
C THR A 5 -59.27 -32.96 -21.59
N LYS A 6 -59.15 -33.70 -20.48
CA LYS A 6 -57.94 -34.31 -19.88
C LYS A 6 -57.01 -33.45 -19.00
N SER A 7 -57.22 -33.67 -17.70
CA SER A 7 -56.29 -33.50 -16.60
C SER A 7 -54.98 -34.28 -16.81
N ARG A 8 -53.83 -33.61 -16.61
CA ARG A 8 -52.57 -34.19 -16.11
C ARG A 8 -51.86 -33.15 -15.24
N ILE A 9 -51.90 -33.37 -13.93
CA ILE A 9 -51.10 -32.68 -12.92
C ILE A 9 -49.77 -33.45 -12.79
N LEU A 10 -48.62 -32.78 -13.01
CA LEU A 10 -47.33 -33.02 -12.33
C LEU A 10 -46.35 -31.88 -12.72
N LEU A 11 -46.03 -30.97 -11.79
CA LEU A 11 -44.70 -30.83 -11.14
C LEU A 11 -43.62 -30.34 -12.12
N VAL A 12 -43.05 -29.13 -12.03
CA VAL A 12 -41.93 -28.72 -11.14
C VAL A 12 -41.71 -27.22 -11.46
N VAL A 13 -42.12 -26.29 -10.59
CA VAL A 13 -41.27 -25.51 -9.64
C VAL A 13 -39.96 -24.96 -10.23
N LEU A 14 -39.70 -23.68 -9.94
CA LEU A 14 -38.45 -22.92 -10.12
C LEU A 14 -38.13 -22.36 -11.52
N LEU A 15 -38.72 -21.19 -11.80
CA LEU A 15 -38.11 -20.20 -12.69
C LEU A 15 -38.20 -18.80 -12.06
N PHE A 16 -37.68 -18.68 -10.83
CA PHE A 16 -37.26 -17.41 -10.25
C PHE A 16 -35.76 -17.22 -10.47
N ILE A 17 -35.35 -17.16 -11.75
CA ILE A 17 -33.98 -16.80 -12.14
C ILE A 17 -33.99 -15.30 -12.43
N CYS A 18 -34.11 -14.50 -11.38
CA CYS A 18 -33.82 -13.08 -11.39
C CYS A 18 -33.09 -12.79 -10.08
N LEU A 19 -31.75 -12.85 -10.13
CA LEU A 19 -30.79 -12.09 -9.33
C LEU A 19 -29.40 -12.69 -9.57
N PRO A 20 -28.51 -12.06 -10.36
CA PRO A 20 -27.10 -12.29 -10.19
C PRO A 20 -26.70 -11.57 -8.89
N LEU A 21 -26.67 -12.30 -7.76
CA LEU A 21 -25.95 -11.84 -6.58
C LEU A 21 -24.44 -12.01 -6.87
N ALA A 22 -23.91 -11.11 -7.70
CA ALA A 22 -22.48 -10.93 -7.85
C ALA A 22 -21.97 -10.16 -6.63
N ALA A 23 -21.87 -10.85 -5.50
CA ALA A 23 -21.22 -10.33 -4.30
C ALA A 23 -20.47 -11.46 -3.62
N LEU A 24 -19.24 -11.67 -4.09
CA LEU A 24 -18.04 -11.93 -3.30
C LEU A 24 -16.89 -11.94 -4.29
N ALA A 25 -16.55 -10.75 -4.79
CA ALA A 25 -15.16 -10.48 -5.14
C ALA A 25 -14.41 -10.45 -3.80
N GLY A 26 -14.06 -11.63 -3.28
CA GLY A 26 -12.82 -11.77 -2.54
C GLY A 26 -11.75 -11.39 -3.55
N GLY A 27 -11.38 -10.11 -3.55
CA GLY A 27 -10.16 -9.70 -4.22
C GLY A 27 -9.08 -10.49 -3.53
N ASP A 28 -8.62 -11.55 -4.17
CA ASP A 28 -7.26 -12.00 -3.97
C ASP A 28 -6.43 -10.74 -4.15
N GLU A 29 -5.85 -10.26 -3.05
CA GLU A 29 -4.74 -9.33 -3.12
C GLU A 29 -3.78 -10.02 -4.09
N GLN A 30 -3.68 -9.48 -5.30
CA GLN A 30 -2.58 -9.80 -6.19
C GLN A 30 -1.33 -9.48 -5.37
N THR A 31 -0.76 -10.49 -4.74
CA THR A 31 0.59 -10.49 -4.24
C THR A 31 1.44 -10.34 -5.49
N THR A 32 1.63 -9.08 -5.90
CA THR A 32 2.77 -8.68 -6.73
C THR A 32 3.94 -9.42 -6.14
N ALA A 33 4.63 -10.25 -6.94
CA ALA A 33 5.84 -10.96 -6.52
C ALA A 33 6.63 -10.07 -5.55
N ASP A 34 6.84 -10.55 -4.32
CA ASP A 34 7.24 -9.71 -3.18
C ASP A 34 8.55 -9.02 -3.51
N PHE A 35 8.46 -7.77 -3.97
CA PHE A 35 9.63 -7.00 -4.37
C PHE A 35 10.41 -6.73 -3.10
N ASP A 36 11.67 -7.16 -3.06
CA ASP A 36 12.51 -6.95 -1.89
C ASP A 36 12.87 -5.48 -1.74
N TRP A 37 12.07 -4.79 -0.92
CA TRP A 37 12.28 -3.39 -0.57
C TRP A 37 13.37 -3.20 0.49
N GLU A 38 13.86 -4.26 1.17
CA GLU A 38 14.77 -4.12 2.30
C GLU A 38 16.05 -3.37 1.96
N PRO A 39 16.76 -3.62 0.83
CA PRO A 39 17.92 -2.83 0.44
C PRO A 39 17.59 -1.34 0.32
N VAL A 40 16.45 -1.00 -0.28
CA VAL A 40 16.00 0.39 -0.47
C VAL A 40 15.66 1.05 0.87
N MET A 41 14.92 0.37 1.73
CA MET A 41 14.57 0.90 3.05
C MET A 41 15.79 1.09 3.94
N GLU A 42 16.75 0.17 3.91
CA GLU A 42 18.02 0.31 4.62
C GLU A 42 18.81 1.53 4.14
N ALA A 43 18.91 1.74 2.83
CA ALA A 43 19.58 2.91 2.27
C ALA A 43 18.85 4.22 2.62
N VAL A 44 17.52 4.23 2.58
CA VAL A 44 16.70 5.37 3.02
C VAL A 44 16.93 5.66 4.50
N ILE A 45 16.93 4.66 5.38
CA ILE A 45 17.20 4.81 6.83
C ILE A 45 18.56 5.48 7.07
N GLN A 46 19.60 5.07 6.33
CA GLN A 46 20.92 5.67 6.45
C GLN A 46 20.93 7.15 6.05
N VAL A 47 20.24 7.51 4.96
CA VAL A 47 20.15 8.90 4.50
C VAL A 47 19.32 9.77 5.45
N GLU A 48 18.21 9.26 5.97
CA GLU A 48 17.24 10.02 6.77
C GLU A 48 17.70 10.26 8.21
N SER A 49 18.36 9.29 8.83
CA SER A 49 18.68 9.35 10.26
C SER A 49 20.01 8.71 10.66
N GLY A 50 20.74 8.10 9.73
CA GLY A 50 21.89 7.25 10.07
C GLY A 50 21.49 6.06 10.95
N GLY A 51 20.24 5.59 10.87
CA GLY A 51 19.73 4.49 11.70
C GLY A 51 19.18 4.89 13.06
N ASN A 52 19.12 6.18 13.41
CA ASN A 52 18.60 6.60 14.72
C ASN A 52 17.05 6.51 14.79
N PRO A 53 16.47 5.56 15.55
CA PRO A 53 15.02 5.42 15.67
C PRO A 53 14.35 6.59 16.38
N ASN A 54 15.10 7.41 17.12
CA ASN A 54 14.61 8.55 17.88
C ASN A 54 14.84 9.90 17.18
N ALA A 55 15.31 9.91 15.93
CA ALA A 55 15.59 11.13 15.18
C ALA A 55 14.36 12.02 15.01
N ARG A 56 14.56 13.34 15.08
CA ARG A 56 13.50 14.36 14.94
C ARG A 56 14.03 15.53 14.11
N SER A 57 13.28 15.93 13.09
CA SER A 57 13.55 17.12 12.29
C SER A 57 12.23 17.78 11.89
N GLY A 58 11.92 18.91 12.53
CA GLY A 58 10.58 19.52 12.42
C GLY A 58 9.48 18.52 12.76
N ASN A 59 8.55 18.29 11.83
CA ASN A 59 7.47 17.33 11.99
C ASN A 59 7.85 15.88 11.65
N SER A 60 9.01 15.66 11.04
CA SER A 60 9.51 14.33 10.67
C SER A 60 10.13 13.64 11.88
N CYS A 61 9.84 12.34 12.02
CA CYS A 61 10.27 11.55 13.18
C CYS A 61 10.69 10.14 12.77
N GLY A 62 11.61 9.57 13.54
CA GLY A 62 12.00 8.18 13.40
C GLY A 62 13.14 7.92 12.43
N ALA A 63 13.51 6.65 12.30
CA ALA A 63 14.61 6.20 11.46
C ALA A 63 14.43 6.57 9.97
N MET A 64 13.18 6.68 9.51
CA MET A 64 12.84 7.03 8.13
C MET A 64 12.22 8.43 8.00
N GLN A 65 12.32 9.27 9.04
CA GLN A 65 11.83 10.67 9.05
C GLN A 65 10.38 10.83 8.55
N ILE A 66 9.47 10.01 9.08
CA ILE A 66 8.06 9.96 8.68
C ILE A 66 7.30 11.19 9.21
N THR A 67 6.50 11.82 8.35
CA THR A 67 5.64 12.98 8.71
C THR A 67 4.25 12.54 9.20
N PRO A 68 3.50 13.40 9.91
CA PRO A 68 2.09 13.14 10.24
C PRO A 68 1.21 12.89 9.01
N ILE A 69 1.51 13.56 7.89
CA ILE A 69 0.79 13.37 6.62
C ILE A 69 1.00 11.95 6.10
N CYS A 70 2.23 11.43 6.13
CA CYS A 70 2.52 10.06 5.71
C CYS A 70 1.75 9.03 6.56
N VAL A 71 1.68 9.21 7.88
CA VAL A 71 0.86 8.38 8.79
C VAL A 71 -0.62 8.42 8.40
N ALA A 72 -1.15 9.63 8.14
CA ALA A 72 -2.53 9.79 7.69
C ALA A 72 -2.79 9.09 6.35
N GLN A 73 -1.88 9.20 5.37
CA GLN A 73 -1.97 8.50 4.08
C GLN A 73 -1.97 6.98 4.25
N CYS A 74 -1.09 6.44 5.10
CA CYS A 74 -1.10 5.01 5.43
C CYS A 74 -2.48 4.56 5.96
N ASN A 75 -3.07 5.34 6.87
CA ASN A 75 -4.40 5.03 7.40
C ASN A 75 -5.52 5.16 6.37
N ILE A 76 -5.42 6.09 5.42
CA ILE A 76 -6.35 6.21 4.29
C ILE A 76 -6.28 4.96 3.41
N ILE A 77 -5.06 4.51 3.05
CA ILE A 77 -4.86 3.30 2.23
C ILE A 77 -5.42 2.08 2.96
N LEU A 78 -5.12 1.90 4.26
CA LEU A 78 -5.64 0.79 5.05
C LEU A 78 -7.16 0.80 5.14
N LYS A 79 -7.77 1.99 5.26
CA LYS A 79 -9.24 2.14 5.22
C LYS A 79 -9.81 1.73 3.86
N ALA A 80 -9.19 2.17 2.76
CA ALA A 80 -9.60 1.79 1.40
C ALA A 80 -9.50 0.27 1.17
N ARG A 81 -8.48 -0.38 1.76
CA ARG A 81 -8.31 -1.84 1.79
C ARG A 81 -9.18 -2.55 2.83
N LYS A 82 -10.10 -1.86 3.51
CA LYS A 82 -10.98 -2.41 4.57
C LYS A 82 -10.22 -3.06 5.75
N SER A 83 -8.94 -2.74 5.94
CA SER A 83 -8.15 -3.22 7.07
C SER A 83 -8.57 -2.52 8.37
N LYS A 84 -8.49 -3.24 9.50
CA LYS A 84 -8.71 -2.68 10.85
C LYS A 84 -7.45 -2.03 11.43
N LYS A 85 -6.26 -2.34 10.92
CA LYS A 85 -4.96 -1.81 11.41
C LYS A 85 -4.91 -0.29 11.23
N ARG A 86 -4.41 0.45 12.22
CA ARG A 86 -4.16 1.90 12.13
C ARG A 86 -2.83 2.25 12.76
N TYR A 87 -2.09 3.14 12.12
CA TYR A 87 -0.87 3.72 12.67
C TYR A 87 -1.18 5.00 13.43
N SER A 88 -0.44 5.21 14.50
CA SER A 88 -0.38 6.41 15.32
C SER A 88 0.91 7.19 15.05
N LEU A 89 0.99 8.43 15.52
CA LEU A 89 2.23 9.22 15.41
C LEU A 89 3.40 8.63 16.18
N LYS A 90 3.14 7.78 17.20
CA LYS A 90 4.18 7.10 17.98
C LYS A 90 4.85 5.98 17.20
N ASP A 91 4.13 5.35 16.27
CA ASP A 91 4.65 4.23 15.47
C ASP A 91 5.80 4.62 14.54
N ARG A 92 6.01 5.92 14.32
CA ARG A 92 7.16 6.45 13.57
C ARG A 92 8.50 6.16 14.24
N PHE A 93 8.53 5.97 15.55
CA PHE A 93 9.76 5.65 16.30
C PHE A 93 10.08 4.15 16.30
N ASP A 94 9.18 3.32 15.78
CA ASP A 94 9.38 1.89 15.59
C ASP A 94 9.89 1.63 14.16
N VAL A 95 11.08 1.04 14.05
CA VAL A 95 11.73 0.80 12.75
C VAL A 95 10.94 -0.18 11.89
N ALA A 96 10.40 -1.24 12.49
CA ALA A 96 9.64 -2.24 11.76
C ALA A 96 8.36 -1.63 11.19
N LYS A 97 7.62 -0.86 12.00
CA LYS A 97 6.41 -0.15 11.54
C LYS A 97 6.73 0.95 10.53
N SER A 98 7.89 1.59 10.63
CA SER A 98 8.36 2.56 9.62
C SER A 98 8.57 1.90 8.26
N LYS A 99 9.22 0.72 8.24
CA LYS A 99 9.37 -0.10 7.02
C LYS A 99 8.03 -0.58 6.48
N GLU A 100 7.09 -0.99 7.34
CA GLU A 100 5.74 -1.35 6.91
C GLU A 100 4.98 -0.17 6.28
N MET A 101 5.10 1.03 6.84
CA MET A 101 4.50 2.25 6.27
C MET A 101 5.13 2.58 4.90
N PHE A 102 6.43 2.42 4.74
CA PHE A 102 7.10 2.56 3.45
C PHE A 102 6.51 1.61 2.40
N ARG A 103 6.48 0.29 2.69
CA ARG A 103 5.90 -0.72 1.80
C ARG A 103 4.44 -0.44 1.46
N LEU A 104 3.66 0.00 2.44
CA LEU A 104 2.25 0.34 2.23
C LEU A 104 2.08 1.48 1.22
N ILE A 105 2.87 2.55 1.34
CA ILE A 105 2.88 3.67 0.38
C ILE A 105 3.29 3.18 -1.01
N GLN A 106 4.36 2.38 -1.11
CA GLN A 106 4.82 1.85 -2.41
C GLN A 106 3.77 0.96 -3.07
N SER A 107 3.13 0.07 -2.31
CA SER A 107 2.08 -0.82 -2.82
C SER A 107 0.84 -0.10 -3.34
N PHE A 108 0.65 1.19 -3.03
CA PHE A 108 -0.50 1.97 -3.49
C PHE A 108 -0.12 2.94 -4.63
N TYR A 109 1.01 3.63 -4.51
CA TYR A 109 1.39 4.70 -5.45
C TYR A 109 2.47 4.28 -6.47
N ASN A 110 3.10 3.13 -6.29
CA ASN A 110 4.21 2.62 -7.09
C ASN A 110 4.03 1.15 -7.46
N VAL A 111 2.90 0.82 -8.09
CA VAL A 111 2.49 -0.56 -8.41
C VAL A 111 3.44 -1.32 -9.33
N GLU A 112 4.29 -0.60 -10.08
CA GLU A 112 5.33 -1.17 -10.96
C GLU A 112 6.65 -1.44 -10.23
N ASN A 113 6.72 -1.17 -8.92
CA ASN A 113 7.92 -1.32 -8.09
C ASN A 113 9.16 -0.57 -8.63
N ASN A 114 8.97 0.64 -9.16
CA ASN A 114 10.07 1.46 -9.67
C ASN A 114 10.89 2.06 -8.50
N ILE A 115 12.16 1.67 -8.39
CA ILE A 115 13.07 2.11 -7.30
C ILE A 115 13.26 3.63 -7.30
N GLU A 116 13.52 4.24 -8.45
CA GLU A 116 13.75 5.68 -8.55
C GLU A 116 12.52 6.47 -8.09
N LYS A 117 11.33 6.06 -8.53
CA LYS A 117 10.05 6.63 -8.09
C LYS A 117 9.87 6.47 -6.59
N ALA A 118 10.19 5.30 -6.03
CA ALA A 118 10.11 5.06 -4.58
C ALA A 118 10.98 6.06 -3.80
N ILE A 119 12.24 6.21 -4.21
CA ILE A 119 13.22 7.07 -3.54
C ILE A 119 12.82 8.55 -3.65
N ARG A 120 12.49 9.01 -4.86
CA ARG A 120 12.15 10.41 -5.10
C ARG A 120 10.84 10.81 -4.46
N SER A 121 9.81 9.95 -4.53
CA SER A 121 8.53 10.22 -3.88
C SER A 121 8.62 10.20 -2.36
N TRP A 122 9.55 9.43 -1.77
CA TRP A 122 9.81 9.50 -0.33
C TRP A 122 10.32 10.88 0.09
N ASN A 123 11.21 11.48 -0.71
CA ASN A 123 11.79 12.80 -0.42
C ASN A 123 10.86 13.98 -0.76
N GLY A 124 10.27 13.97 -1.97
CA GLY A 124 9.52 15.10 -2.51
C GLY A 124 7.99 14.94 -2.48
N GLY A 125 7.49 13.82 -1.96
CA GLY A 125 6.09 13.42 -2.11
C GLY A 125 5.74 13.03 -3.55
N MET A 126 4.47 12.68 -3.81
CA MET A 126 4.03 12.16 -5.11
C MET A 126 4.13 13.15 -6.29
N ARG A 127 4.34 14.45 -6.00
CA ARG A 127 4.55 15.52 -7.01
C ARG A 127 6.01 15.97 -7.05
N TYR A 128 6.94 15.09 -6.73
CA TYR A 128 8.36 15.40 -6.74
C TYR A 128 8.81 15.92 -8.12
N SER A 129 9.84 16.78 -8.12
CA SER A 129 10.58 17.11 -9.33
C SER A 129 11.90 16.33 -9.36
N ILE A 130 12.36 15.95 -10.56
CA ILE A 130 13.65 15.28 -10.74
C ILE A 130 14.78 16.16 -10.19
N LYS A 131 14.81 17.43 -10.59
CA LYS A 131 15.82 18.41 -10.12
C LYS A 131 15.83 18.56 -8.60
N GLY A 132 14.65 18.66 -7.96
CA GLY A 132 14.54 18.86 -6.52
C GLY A 132 14.96 17.65 -5.69
N THR A 133 14.77 16.45 -6.22
CA THR A 133 15.06 15.18 -5.53
C THR A 133 16.40 14.55 -5.93
N GLN A 134 17.11 15.12 -6.90
CA GLN A 134 18.32 14.52 -7.49
C GLN A 134 19.39 14.22 -6.44
N ARG A 135 19.72 15.21 -5.59
CA ARG A 135 20.72 15.03 -4.53
C ARG A 135 20.32 13.94 -3.53
N TYR A 136 19.04 13.85 -3.20
CA TYR A 136 18.54 12.80 -2.29
C TYR A 136 18.65 11.43 -2.94
N TYR A 137 18.22 11.33 -4.20
CA TYR A 137 18.31 10.10 -4.99
C TYR A 137 19.75 9.57 -5.08
N GLU A 138 20.71 10.43 -5.45
CA GLU A 138 22.14 10.08 -5.52
C GLU A 138 22.67 9.57 -4.18
N LYS A 139 22.29 10.19 -3.06
CA LYS A 139 22.69 9.73 -1.73
C LYS A 139 22.14 8.32 -1.44
N VAL A 140 20.87 8.07 -1.69
CA VAL A 140 20.27 6.75 -1.44
C VAL A 140 20.94 5.69 -2.33
N MET A 141 21.13 5.98 -3.62
CA MET A 141 21.83 5.08 -4.54
C MET A 141 23.27 4.78 -4.09
N SER A 142 23.97 5.74 -3.51
CA SER A 142 25.32 5.52 -2.97
C SER A 142 25.37 4.52 -1.80
N TYR A 143 24.28 4.40 -1.02
CA TYR A 143 24.17 3.39 0.05
C TYR A 143 23.70 2.03 -0.49
N LEU A 144 22.83 2.02 -1.50
CA LEU A 144 22.37 0.81 -2.17
C LEU A 144 23.52 0.05 -2.83
N ASN A 145 24.35 0.76 -3.59
CA ASN A 145 25.45 0.16 -4.36
C ASN A 145 26.60 -0.34 -3.48
N LYS A 146 26.69 0.11 -2.22
CA LYS A 146 27.71 -0.37 -1.25
C LYS A 146 27.33 -1.69 -0.58
N LYS A 147 26.06 -2.10 -0.69
CA LYS A 147 25.54 -3.34 -0.07
C LYS A 147 25.37 -4.48 -1.09
N GLN A 148 25.70 -4.27 -2.36
CA GLN A 148 25.81 -5.30 -3.40
C GLN A 148 27.26 -5.78 -3.50
#